data_AF-G7WBK1-F1
#
_entry.id   AF-G7WBK1-F1
#
_cell.length_a   1.000
_cell.length_b   1.000
_cell.length_c   1.000
_cell.angle_alpha   90.00
_cell.angle_beta   90.00
_cell.angle_gamma   90.00
#
_symmetry.space_group_name_H-M   'P 1'
#
loop_
_entity.id
_entity.type
_entity.pdbx_description
1 polymer ?
#
loop_
_entity_poly.entity_id
_entity_poly.type
_entity_poly.pdbx_seq_one_letter_code
_entity_poly.pdbx_strand_id
1 'polypeptide(L)'
;MSIVLGVLRSVFFLAVALYIYYFTRRKQHDVVIQMWFAIIVGMFASLAIQLVNVSIGKLSWSSIQISFILLTGILIYSVWKAMTELKKRRVK
;
A
#
# COMPACT_ATOMS: atom_id res chain seq x y z
N MET A 1 1.20 18.64 17.20
CA MET A 1 1.86 17.41 16.71
C MET A 1 0.92 16.19 16.65
N SER A 2 0.16 15.86 17.70
CA SER A 2 -0.78 14.72 17.67
C SER A 2 -1.96 14.88 16.69
N ILE A 3 -2.44 16.11 16.49
CA ILE A 3 -3.58 16.39 15.60
C ILE A 3 -3.23 16.11 14.14
N VAL A 4 -2.04 16.50 13.67
CA VAL A 4 -1.59 16.27 12.29
C VAL A 4 -1.44 14.77 12.00
N LEU A 5 -0.86 14.02 12.94
CA LEU A 5 -0.77 12.54 12.86
C LEU A 5 -2.14 11.86 12.90
N GLY A 6 -3.10 12.42 13.66
CA GLY A 6 -4.48 11.95 13.69
C GLY A 6 -5.21 12.20 12.38
N VAL A 7 -5.03 13.38 11.79
CA VAL A 7 -5.62 13.76 10.50
C VAL A 7 -5.01 12.95 9.36
N LEU A 8 -3.69 12.73 9.35
CA LEU A 8 -3.06 11.89 8.32
C LEU A 8 -3.55 10.44 8.39
N ARG A 9 -3.73 9.91 9.61
CA ARG A 9 -4.29 8.56 9.82
C ARG A 9 -5.75 8.48 9.40
N SER A 10 -6.59 9.46 9.73
CA SER A 10 -8.00 9.45 9.36
C SER A 10 -8.19 9.58 7.84
N VAL A 11 -7.39 10.42 7.18
CA VAL A 11 -7.38 10.56 5.72
C VAL A 11 -6.89 9.26 5.07
N PHE A 12 -5.89 8.60 5.64
CA PHE A 12 -5.42 7.29 5.18
C PHE A 12 -6.52 6.23 5.29
N PHE A 13 -7.21 6.16 6.44
CA PHE A 13 -8.33 5.22 6.63
C PHE A 13 -9.51 5.53 5.71
N LEU A 14 -9.80 6.81 5.45
CA LEU A 14 -10.85 7.22 4.51
C LEU A 14 -10.49 6.85 3.07
N ALA A 15 -9.23 7.03 2.67
CA ALA A 15 -8.74 6.63 1.35
C ALA A 15 -8.81 5.10 1.18
N VAL A 16 -8.42 4.34 2.19
CA VAL A 16 -8.52 2.87 2.20
C VAL A 16 -9.99 2.42 2.18
N ALA A 17 -10.87 3.06 2.97
CA ALA A 17 -12.29 2.73 3.01
C ALA A 17 -12.99 3.06 1.69
N LEU A 18 -12.70 4.22 1.08
CA LEU A 18 -13.21 4.58 -0.25
C LEU A 18 -12.66 3.66 -1.33
N TYR A 19 -11.39 3.26 -1.22
CA TYR A 19 -10.79 2.29 -2.13
C TYR A 19 -11.51 0.94 -2.05
N ILE A 20 -11.70 0.42 -0.83
CA ILE A 20 -12.43 -0.83 -0.59
C ILE A 20 -13.88 -0.69 -1.09
N TYR A 21 -14.58 0.40 -0.77
CA TYR A 21 -15.96 0.65 -1.18
C TYR A 21 -16.12 0.69 -2.71
N TYR A 22 -15.22 1.39 -3.41
CA TYR A 22 -15.24 1.47 -4.87
C TYR A 22 -14.91 0.12 -5.53
N PHE A 23 -14.08 -0.70 -4.87
CA PHE A 23 -13.69 -2.02 -5.34
C PHE A 23 -14.78 -3.08 -5.11
N THR A 24 -15.43 -3.07 -3.94
CA THR A 24 -16.54 -3.98 -3.58
C THR A 24 -17.73 -3.83 -4.53
N ARG A 25 -17.92 -2.65 -5.14
CA ARG A 25 -19.04 -2.40 -6.05
C ARG A 25 -18.85 -2.97 -7.47
N ARG A 26 -17.63 -3.37 -7.87
CA ARG A 26 -17.37 -3.99 -9.18
C ARG A 26 -17.20 -5.52 -9.07
N LYS A 27 -18.33 -6.23 -9.06
CA LYS A 27 -18.56 -7.59 -9.59
C LYS A 27 -17.42 -8.64 -9.45
N GLN A 28 -17.63 -9.58 -8.51
CA GLN A 28 -17.41 -11.04 -8.50
C GLN A 28 -16.32 -11.79 -9.34
N HIS A 29 -15.57 -11.20 -10.28
CA HIS A 29 -14.64 -11.93 -11.18
C HIS A 29 -13.15 -11.56 -11.06
N ASP A 30 -12.79 -10.70 -10.11
CA ASP A 30 -11.45 -10.08 -10.03
C ASP A 30 -10.72 -10.27 -8.68
N VAL A 31 -10.99 -11.38 -7.98
CA VAL A 31 -10.37 -11.70 -6.67
C VAL A 31 -8.84 -11.65 -6.70
N VAL A 32 -8.22 -12.06 -7.80
CA VAL A 32 -6.75 -12.03 -7.97
C VAL A 32 -6.22 -10.59 -8.00
N ILE A 33 -6.85 -9.70 -8.77
CA ILE A 33 -6.43 -8.29 -8.85
C ILE A 33 -6.72 -7.58 -7.53
N GLN A 34 -7.84 -7.92 -6.88
CA GLN A 34 -8.17 -7.45 -5.53
C GLN A 34 -7.10 -7.83 -4.51
N MET A 35 -6.64 -9.07 -4.55
CA MET A 35 -5.60 -9.58 -3.64
C MET A 35 -4.28 -8.85 -3.86
N TRP A 36 -3.84 -8.68 -5.12
CA TRP A 36 -2.63 -7.92 -5.44
C TRP A 36 -2.73 -6.46 -4.99
N PHE A 37 -3.88 -5.81 -5.18
CA PHE A 37 -4.08 -4.44 -4.73
C PHE A 37 -4.07 -4.31 -3.20
N ALA A 38 -4.70 -5.23 -2.47
CA ALA A 38 -4.65 -5.25 -1.01
C ALA A 38 -3.20 -5.38 -0.50
N ILE A 39 -2.39 -6.23 -1.15
CA ILE A 39 -0.96 -6.38 -0.86
C ILE A 39 -0.21 -5.06 -1.11
N ILE A 40 -0.43 -4.42 -2.26
CA ILE A 40 0.21 -3.14 -2.62
C ILE A 40 -0.13 -2.05 -1.59
N VAL A 41 -1.41 -1.89 -1.26
CA VAL A 41 -1.87 -0.88 -0.29
C VAL A 41 -1.31 -1.16 1.11
N GLY A 42 -1.33 -2.42 1.56
CA GLY A 42 -0.76 -2.80 2.86
C GLY A 42 0.73 -2.55 2.96
N MET A 43 1.49 -2.84 1.89
CA MET A 43 2.93 -2.55 1.83
C MET A 43 3.22 -1.05 1.82
N PHE A 44 2.42 -0.27 1.10
CA PHE A 44 2.55 1.19 1.07
C PHE A 44 2.27 1.81 2.44
N ALA A 45 1.26 1.31 3.15
CA ALA A 45 0.95 1.70 4.53
C ALA A 45 2.13 1.44 5.48
N SER A 46 2.74 0.25 5.36
CA SER A 46 3.87 -0.17 6.19
C SER A 46 5.10 0.72 5.96
N LEU A 47 5.41 1.04 4.70
CA LEU A 47 6.48 1.98 4.35
C LEU A 47 6.22 3.38 4.89
N ALA A 48 5.00 3.89 4.76
CA ALA A 48 4.62 5.20 5.29
C ALA A 48 4.79 5.27 6.82
N ILE A 49 4.39 4.22 7.53
CA ILE A 49 4.55 4.12 8.99
C ILE A 49 6.04 4.10 9.39
N GLN A 50 6.87 3.34 8.68
CA GLN A 50 8.32 3.31 8.93
C GLN A 50 8.95 4.69 8.70
N LEU A 51 8.59 5.37 7.61
CA LEU A 51 9.09 6.70 7.29
C LEU A 51 8.71 7.74 8.37
N VAL A 52 7.47 7.66 8.86
CA VAL A 52 6.98 8.51 9.96
C VAL A 52 7.76 8.21 11.26
N ASN A 53 8.03 6.94 11.57
CA ASN A 53 8.79 6.58 12.77
C ASN A 53 10.24 7.06 12.72
N VAL A 54 10.87 7.09 11.53
CA VAL A 54 12.18 7.72 11.33
C VAL A 54 12.08 9.22 11.58
N SER A 55 11.10 9.88 10.97
CA SER A 55 10.95 11.34 11.05
C SER A 55 10.68 11.83 12.48
N ILE A 56 10.05 11.00 13.31
CA ILE A 56 9.79 11.28 14.74
C ILE A 56 11.01 10.93 15.63
N GLY A 57 12.10 10.40 15.05
CA GLY A 57 13.32 10.05 15.78
C GLY A 57 13.18 8.79 16.65
N LYS A 58 12.09 8.02 16.47
CA LYS A 58 11.87 6.77 17.22
C LYS A 58 12.73 5.61 16.70
N LEU A 59 13.11 5.64 15.42
CA LEU A 59 13.91 4.60 14.77
C LEU A 59 15.04 5.24 13.98
N SER A 60 16.23 4.65 14.05
CA SER A 60 17.38 5.12 13.27
C SER A 60 17.22 4.76 11.80
N TRP A 61 17.69 5.64 10.90
CA TRP A 61 17.65 5.39 9.46
C TRP A 61 18.39 4.10 9.08
N SER A 62 19.54 3.84 9.71
CA SER A 62 20.35 2.64 9.51
C SER A 62 19.57 1.35 9.84
N SER A 63 18.71 1.38 10.86
CA SER A 63 17.92 0.22 11.27
C SER A 63 16.78 -0.10 10.30
N ILE A 64 16.21 0.90 9.63
CA ILE A 64 15.06 0.72 8.71
C ILE A 64 15.50 0.48 7.26
N GLN A 65 16.72 0.88 6.89
CA GLN A 65 17.20 0.87 5.51
C GLN A 65 17.03 -0.48 4.80
N ILE A 66 17.35 -1.58 5.48
CA ILE A 66 17.21 -2.94 4.93
C ILE A 66 15.73 -3.27 4.71
N SER A 67 14.88 -3.06 5.71
CA SER A 67 13.44 -3.30 5.61
C SER A 67 12.79 -2.44 4.52
N PHE A 68 13.23 -1.18 4.40
CA PHE A 68 12.73 -0.24 3.40
C PHE A 68 13.07 -0.68 1.97
N ILE A 69 14.32 -1.09 1.73
CA ILE A 69 14.76 -1.62 0.43
C ILE A 69 13.98 -2.89 0.07
N LEU A 70 13.84 -3.81 1.01
CA LEU A 70 13.16 -5.08 0.81
C LEU A 70 11.67 -4.87 0.51
N LEU A 71 11.00 -4.03 1.31
CA LEU A 71 9.61 -3.65 1.09
C LEU A 71 9.43 -2.96 -0.26
N THR A 72 10.31 -2.04 -0.63
CA THR A 72 10.25 -1.34 -1.92
C THR A 72 10.41 -2.32 -3.09
N GLY A 73 11.35 -3.26 -3.00
CA GLY A 73 11.55 -4.30 -4.02
C GLY A 73 10.32 -5.19 -4.21
N ILE A 74 9.71 -5.63 -3.10
CA ILE A 74 8.47 -6.42 -3.16
C ILE A 74 7.32 -5.59 -3.72
N LEU A 75 7.23 -4.30 -3.38
CA LEU A 75 6.19 -3.41 -3.87
C LEU A 75 6.28 -3.24 -5.39
N ILE A 76 7.49 -3.05 -5.92
CA ILE A 76 7.74 -2.98 -7.38
C ILE A 76 7.30 -4.29 -8.04
N TYR A 77 7.69 -5.44 -7.49
CA TYR A 77 7.29 -6.75 -8.02
C TYR A 77 5.77 -6.93 -8.00
N SER A 78 5.12 -6.58 -6.89
CA SER A 78 3.68 -6.70 -6.70
C SER A 78 2.90 -5.82 -7.69
N VAL A 79 3.35 -4.58 -7.90
CA VAL A 79 2.80 -3.65 -8.89
C VAL A 79 3.01 -4.17 -10.31
N TRP A 80 4.21 -4.68 -10.62
CA TRP A 80 4.50 -5.29 -11.91
C TRP A 80 3.57 -6.47 -12.19
N LYS A 81 3.42 -7.37 -11.21
CA LYS A 81 2.55 -8.53 -11.32
C LYS A 81 1.09 -8.11 -11.53
N ALA A 82 0.59 -7.16 -10.75
CA ALA A 82 -0.74 -6.59 -10.91
C ALA A 82 -0.96 -5.99 -12.32
N MET A 83 0.01 -5.25 -12.85
CA MET A 83 -0.03 -4.73 -14.23
C MET A 83 -0.05 -5.84 -15.28
N THR A 84 0.72 -6.91 -15.10
CA THR A 84 0.71 -8.05 -16.05
C THR A 84 -0.62 -8.78 -16.06
N GLU A 85 -1.25 -8.97 -14.89
CA GLU A 85 -2.57 -9.57 -14.76
C GLU A 85 -3.65 -8.68 -15.40
N LEU A 86 -3.57 -7.35 -15.23
CA LEU A 86 -4.45 -6.38 -15.90
C LEU A 86 -4.26 -6.38 -17.43
N LYS A 87 -3.02 -6.44 -17.91
CA LYS A 87 -2.71 -6.47 -19.35
C LYS A 87 -3.21 -7.76 -20.01
N LYS A 88 -3.08 -8.92 -19.35
CA LYS A 88 -3.64 -10.20 -19.81
C LYS A 88 -5.15 -10.13 -20.02
N ARG A 89 -5.87 -9.39 -19.16
CA ARG A 89 -7.32 -9.21 -19.29
C ARG A 89 -7.73 -8.24 -20.40
N ARG A 90 -6.84 -7.37 -20.87
CA ARG A 90 -7.12 -6.42 -21.97
C ARG A 90 -6.90 -7.03 -23.36
N VAL A 91 -6.15 -8.13 -23.45
CA VAL A 91 -5.85 -8.83 -24.71
C VAL A 91 -6.83 -9.98 -24.99
N LYS A 92 -7.65 -10.35 -24.01
CA LYS A 92 -8.68 -11.39 -24.12
C LYS A 92 -10.03 -10.74 -24.42
#